data_AF-A0A5C1I1K7-F1
#
_entry.id   AF-A0A5C1I1K7-F1
#
_cell.length_a   1.000
_cell.length_b   1.000
_cell.length_c   1.000
_cell.angle_alpha   90.00
_cell.angle_beta   90.00
_cell.angle_gamma   90.00
#
_symmetry.space_group_name_H-M   'P 1'
#
loop_
_entity.id
_entity.type
_entity.pdbx_description
1 polymer ?
#
loop_
_entity_poly.entity_id
_entity_poly.type
_entity_poly.pdbx_seq_one_letter_code
_entity_poly.pdbx_strand_id
1 'polypeptide(L)'
;MRDLINEIKLRPISQVILKYLMDHREPVDAETIWLDVKANGATFSIGSIYGHLKRMEDAGIIVKVPKTDRKALYQYISSNA
;
A
#
# COMPACT_ATOMS: atom_id res chain seq x y z
N MET A 1 -10.36 16.17 3.45
CA MET A 1 -10.25 14.85 2.77
C MET A 1 -9.29 14.90 1.58
N ARG A 2 -9.42 15.87 0.64
CA ARG A 2 -8.45 16.07 -0.45
C ARG A 2 -7.02 16.35 0.02
N ASP A 3 -6.86 17.14 1.08
CA ASP A 3 -5.53 17.51 1.60
C ASP A 3 -4.76 16.32 2.17
N LEU A 4 -5.45 15.40 2.86
CA LEU A 4 -4.86 14.17 3.41
C LEU A 4 -4.38 13.23 2.30
N ILE A 5 -5.15 13.10 1.21
CA ILE A 5 -4.77 12.28 0.06
C ILE A 5 -3.51 12.86 -0.60
N ASN A 6 -3.46 14.18 -0.76
CA ASN A 6 -2.28 14.86 -1.30
C ASN A 6 -1.07 14.66 -0.39
N GLU A 7 -1.22 14.82 0.92
CA GLU A 7 -0.14 14.60 1.89
C GLU A 7 0.38 13.16 1.85
N ILE A 8 -0.51 12.16 1.76
CA ILE A 8 -0.12 10.75 1.61
C ILE A 8 0.65 10.56 0.31
N LYS A 9 0.13 11.09 -0.81
CA LYS A 9 0.78 10.99 -2.13
C LYS A 9 2.13 11.69 -2.21
N LEU A 10 2.44 12.66 -1.35
CA LEU A 10 3.73 13.36 -1.34
C LEU A 10 4.82 12.59 -0.59
N ARG A 11 4.48 11.59 0.25
CA ARG A 11 5.47 10.83 1.01
C ARG A 11 6.15 9.78 0.12
N PRO A 12 7.50 9.69 0.06
CA PRO A 12 8.21 8.78 -0.84
C PRO A 12 7.81 7.31 -0.70
N ILE A 13 7.73 6.79 0.53
CA ILE A 13 7.30 5.42 0.81
C ILE A 13 5.84 5.17 0.36
N SER A 14 4.96 6.17 0.50
CA SER A 14 3.58 6.04 0.04
C SER A 14 3.52 5.95 -1.48
N GLN A 15 4.34 6.72 -2.21
CA GLN A 15 4.41 6.66 -3.66
C GLN A 15 4.89 5.29 -4.13
N VAL A 16 5.90 4.73 -3.47
CA VAL A 16 6.43 3.40 -3.78
C VAL A 16 5.36 2.32 -3.56
N ILE A 17 4.70 2.30 -2.40
CA ILE A 17 3.64 1.34 -2.10
C ILE A 17 2.47 1.49 -3.07
N LEU A 18 2.04 2.72 -3.34
CA LEU A 18 0.90 2.98 -4.23
C LEU A 18 1.21 2.53 -5.66
N LYS A 19 2.40 2.87 -6.18
CA LYS A 19 2.84 2.41 -7.49
C LYS A 19 2.86 0.88 -7.56
N TYR A 20 3.47 0.24 -6.55
CA TYR A 20 3.50 -1.22 -6.47
C TYR A 20 2.09 -1.82 -6.55
N LEU A 21 1.13 -1.31 -5.75
CA LEU A 21 -0.25 -1.80 -5.75
C LEU A 21 -1.02 -1.48 -7.04
N MET A 22 -0.66 -0.41 -7.75
CA MET A 22 -1.25 -0.10 -9.07
C MET A 22 -0.73 -1.04 -10.17
N ASP A 23 0.53 -1.47 -10.06
CA ASP A 23 1.17 -2.38 -11.00
C ASP A 23 0.72 -3.85 -10.78
N HIS A 24 0.15 -4.18 -9.62
CA HIS A 24 -0.34 -5.52 -9.26
C HIS A 24 -1.87 -5.60 -9.34
N ARG A 25 -2.40 -6.49 -10.20
CA ARG A 25 -3.86 -6.69 -10.34
C ARG A 25 -4.48 -7.46 -9.18
N GLU A 26 -3.74 -8.39 -8.61
CA GLU A 26 -4.19 -9.24 -7.50
C GLU A 26 -3.89 -8.58 -6.14
N PRO A 27 -4.74 -8.79 -5.11
CA PRO A 27 -4.44 -8.32 -3.76
C PRO A 27 -3.15 -8.94 -3.20
N VAL A 28 -2.28 -8.11 -2.62
CA VAL A 28 -0.93 -8.52 -2.14
C VAL A 28 -0.79 -8.26 -0.64
N ASP A 29 -0.08 -9.13 0.09
CA ASP A 29 0.19 -8.90 1.51
C ASP A 29 1.37 -7.94 1.76
N ALA A 30 1.41 -7.35 2.95
CA ALA A 30 2.43 -6.36 3.32
C ALA A 30 3.87 -6.91 3.30
N GLU A 31 4.05 -8.21 3.54
CA GLU A 31 5.36 -8.87 3.55
C GLU A 31 5.90 -9.02 2.13
N THR A 32 5.05 -9.43 1.18
CA THR A 32 5.40 -9.46 -0.25
C THR A 32 5.77 -8.07 -0.76
N ILE A 33 4.95 -7.04 -0.47
CA ILE A 33 5.27 -5.65 -0.84
C ILE A 33 6.65 -5.26 -0.30
N TRP A 34 6.90 -5.55 0.98
CA TRP A 34 8.16 -5.20 1.63
C TRP A 34 9.38 -5.90 1.00
N LEU A 35 9.28 -7.20 0.75
CA LEU A 35 10.36 -7.99 0.14
C LEU A 35 10.71 -7.47 -1.25
N ASP A 36 9.71 -7.18 -2.07
CA ASP A 36 9.91 -6.74 -3.45
C ASP A 36 10.47 -5.33 -3.52
N VAL A 37 9.94 -4.38 -2.74
CA VAL A 37 10.48 -3.01 -2.76
C VAL A 37 11.91 -2.98 -2.20
N LYS A 38 12.22 -3.84 -1.22
CA LYS A 38 13.57 -4.00 -0.68
C LYS A 38 14.54 -4.62 -1.69
N ALA A 39 14.09 -5.62 -2.44
CA ALA A 39 14.87 -6.19 -3.54
C ALA A 39 15.21 -5.15 -4.63
N ASN A 40 14.35 -4.13 -4.79
CA ASN A 40 14.55 -2.99 -5.68
C ASN A 40 15.31 -1.80 -5.03
N GLY A 41 15.96 -2.01 -3.88
CA GLY A 41 16.85 -1.02 -3.24
C GLY A 41 16.17 -0.09 -2.24
N ALA A 42 14.88 -0.26 -1.93
CA ALA A 42 14.23 0.51 -0.87
C ALA A 42 14.73 0.11 0.53
N THR A 43 14.93 1.09 1.41
CA THR A 43 15.46 0.89 2.77
C THR A 43 14.37 0.88 3.86
N PHE A 44 13.10 0.71 3.46
CA PHE A 44 11.97 0.77 4.38
C PHE A 44 11.90 -0.47 5.29
N SER A 45 11.55 -0.25 6.56
CA SER A 45 11.20 -1.34 7.47
C SER A 45 9.81 -1.88 7.14
N ILE A 46 9.56 -3.15 7.48
CA ILE A 46 8.21 -3.73 7.34
C ILE A 46 7.17 -2.97 8.18
N GLY A 47 7.55 -2.44 9.36
CA GLY A 47 6.68 -1.60 10.18
C GLY A 47 6.29 -0.29 9.49
N SER A 48 7.19 0.30 8.71
CA SER A 48 6.91 1.47 7.88
C SER A 48 5.90 1.13 6.78
N ILE A 49 6.02 -0.04 6.15
CA ILE A 49 5.04 -0.53 5.15
C ILE A 49 3.65 -0.65 5.79
N TYR A 50 3.52 -1.34 6.93
CA TYR A 50 2.25 -1.46 7.65
C TYR A 50 1.64 -0.10 8.02
N GLY A 51 2.44 0.82 8.56
CA GLY A 51 1.96 2.14 8.95
C GLY A 51 1.44 2.95 7.76
N HIS A 52 2.05 2.82 6.59
CA HIS A 52 1.59 3.51 5.39
C HIS A 52 0.38 2.84 4.74
N LEU A 53 0.32 1.51 4.70
CA LEU A 53 -0.87 0.78 4.24
C LEU A 53 -2.09 1.15 5.07
N LYS A 54 -1.96 1.19 6.41
CA LYS A 54 -3.04 1.62 7.29
C LYS A 54 -3.53 3.03 6.97
N ARG A 55 -2.61 3.99 6.80
CA ARG A 55 -2.99 5.38 6.45
C ARG A 55 -3.71 5.46 5.10
N MET A 56 -3.29 4.67 4.12
CA MET A 56 -3.94 4.63 2.81
C MET A 56 -5.32 3.97 2.84
N GLU A 57 -5.47 2.90 3.64
CA GLU A 57 -6.74 2.23 3.90
C GLU A 57 -7.71 3.21 4.58
N ASP A 58 -7.26 3.86 5.67
CA ASP A 58 -8.05 4.86 6.40
C ASP A 58 -8.45 6.05 5.50
N ALA A 59 -7.66 6.34 4.46
CA ALA A 59 -7.93 7.39 3.47
C ALA A 59 -8.77 6.92 2.27
N GLY A 60 -9.13 5.63 2.19
CA GLY A 60 -9.91 5.06 1.08
C GLY A 60 -9.16 5.00 -0.25
N ILE A 61 -7.83 4.96 -0.23
CA ILE A 61 -6.99 4.86 -1.45
C ILE A 61 -6.81 3.39 -1.85
N ILE A 62 -6.74 2.51 -0.85
CA ILE A 62 -6.60 1.06 -1.00
C ILE A 62 -7.69 0.37 -0.19
N VAL A 63 -8.05 -0.84 -0.57
CA VAL A 63 -8.88 -1.72 0.28
C VAL A 63 -8.03 -2.80 0.91
N LYS A 64 -8.42 -3.19 2.12
CA LYS A 64 -7.95 -4.39 2.78
C LYS A 64 -8.89 -5.55 2.44
N VAL A 65 -8.36 -6.60 1.83
CA VAL A 65 -9.07 -7.82 1.49
C VAL A 65 -8.75 -8.88 2.56
N PRO A 66 -9.72 -9.29 3.38
CA PRO A 66 -9.47 -10.28 4.42
C PRO A 66 -9.24 -11.67 3.81
N LYS A 67 -8.19 -12.36 4.27
CA LYS A 67 -7.90 -13.75 3.91
C LYS A 67 -8.14 -14.69 5.09
N THR A 68 -8.49 -15.93 4.80
CA THR A 68 -8.85 -16.98 5.78
C THR A 68 -7.72 -17.35 6.73
N ASP A 69 -6.46 -17.01 6.40
CA ASP A 69 -5.23 -17.37 7.11
C ASP A 69 -4.70 -16.27 8.04
N ARG A 70 -5.55 -15.32 8.45
CA ARG A 70 -5.22 -14.13 9.27
C ARG A 70 -4.27 -13.14 8.61
N LYS A 71 -3.84 -13.35 7.36
CA LYS A 71 -3.12 -12.33 6.60
C LYS A 71 -4.10 -11.34 5.97
N ALA A 72 -3.71 -10.08 5.98
CA ALA A 72 -4.42 -9.02 5.27
C ALA A 72 -3.78 -8.84 3.90
N LEU A 73 -4.59 -8.87 2.84
CA LEU A 73 -4.16 -8.47 1.51
C LEU A 73 -4.60 -7.03 1.26
N TYR A 74 -3.89 -6.34 0.38
CA TYR A 74 -4.16 -4.96 0.02
C TYR A 74 -4.26 -4.84 -1.49
N GLN A 75 -5.21 -4.01 -1.95
CA GLN A 75 -5.43 -3.77 -3.37
C GLN A 75 -5.71 -2.28 -3.60
N TYR A 76 -5.16 -1.73 -4.68
CA TYR A 76 -5.49 -0.37 -5.09
C TYR A 76 -6.96 -0.27 -5.53
N ILE A 77 -7.65 0.75 -5.05
CA ILE A 77 -9.00 1.06 -5.52
C ILE A 77 -8.84 1.92 -6.77
N SER A 78 -8.95 1.30 -7.95
CA SER A 78 -9.10 2.07 -9.18
C SER A 78 -10.37 2.92 -9.03
N SER A 79 -10.19 4.22 -8.99
CA SER A 79 -11.29 5.14 -9.24
C SER A 79 -11.62 4.98 -10.73
N ASN A 80 -12.46 4.01 -11.07
CA ASN A 80 -13.12 4.02 -12.38
C ASN A 80 -14.05 5.23 -12.37
N ALA A 81 -13.55 6.33 -12.92
CA ALA A 81 -14.32 7.44 -13.42
C ALA A 81 -14.08 7.50 -14.93
#